data_AF-A0A9N9T591-F1
#
_entry.id   AF-A0A9N9T591-F1
#
_cell.length_a   1.000
_cell.length_b   1.000
_cell.length_c   1.000
_cell.angle_alpha   90.00
_cell.angle_beta   90.00
_cell.angle_gamma   90.00
#
_symmetry.space_group_name_H-M   'P 1'
#
loop_
_entity.id
_entity.type
_entity.pdbx_description
1 polymer ?
#
loop_
_entity_poly.entity_id
_entity_poly.type
_entity_poly.pdbx_seq_one_letter_code
_entity_poly.pdbx_strand_id
1 'polypeptide(L)'
;MNVEIYIYLFIWTISVIYSVYSFSSITYSYFIFYKDEFNDFTEDLQYFSKRDRSDVEWESIMFLVTQYFPWVLIYLVVSQILKYYSAGKTVLQIWQITFTVSYILLKWNYIYLAVFFIQPMLFSVVTQLKLGVIPVWFISGCVLTILNYFKSIINEPEFYKEYNLKDFEIYLLIASLFWLNLKCSSFCLEAGHSSKTFIDIFAYCFYPPTVLTGPFILYKNFQENYNSSILNLTKCKKFFRNIFRTMLWYLCTYICLHFIYVSAAAYHKQLFENFNGWSLYGFGYTMGQFFHLKYVIMYGMSTNCAAFENIDVPNLPRCIGRIHLYSDMWKYFDVGLYTFLLSHIYIPLVRITPNKPIRSFVCFLFVYIWHGLEVNILIWTILNYSGIIFEKIYWPKGEKAFDKICTYNRWKRRTDCLIAAFLLAISAISNFYFFAGVDVGNEFFKRLFSDCYGNFILIIILYCCCQVSTELKSIQDSKM
;
A
#
# COMPACT_ATOMS: atom_id res chain seq x y z
N MET A 1 -28.72 2.09 17.20
CA MET A 1 -27.50 1.26 17.32
C MET A 1 -27.63 0.47 18.61
N ASN A 2 -27.60 -0.86 18.54
CA ASN A 2 -27.89 -1.73 19.69
C ASN A 2 -26.78 -1.64 20.75
N VAL A 3 -27.13 -1.67 22.04
CA VAL A 3 -26.18 -1.69 23.19
C VAL A 3 -25.08 -2.74 23.01
N GLU A 4 -25.43 -3.88 22.43
CA GLU A 4 -24.52 -4.98 22.07
C GLU A 4 -23.33 -4.52 21.20
N ILE A 5 -23.54 -3.65 20.20
CA ILE A 5 -22.45 -3.16 19.35
C ILE A 5 -21.50 -2.24 20.11
N TYR A 6 -22.01 -1.42 21.04
CA TYR A 6 -21.16 -0.58 21.87
C TYR A 6 -20.28 -1.42 22.80
N ILE A 7 -20.80 -2.54 23.31
CA ILE A 7 -20.01 -3.50 24.11
C ILE A 7 -18.89 -4.10 23.25
N TYR A 8 -19.19 -4.55 22.03
CA TYR A 8 -18.16 -5.08 21.13
C TYR A 8 -17.10 -4.02 20.77
N LEU A 9 -17.51 -2.78 20.50
CA LEU A 9 -16.60 -1.67 20.24
C LEU A 9 -15.69 -1.40 21.44
N PHE A 10 -16.26 -1.40 22.65
CA PHE A 10 -15.51 -1.21 23.89
C PHE A 10 -14.48 -2.33 24.09
N ILE A 11 -14.89 -3.60 24.01
CA ILE A 11 -13.99 -4.77 24.16
C ILE A 11 -12.87 -4.73 23.13
N TRP A 12 -13.20 -4.49 21.86
CA TRP A 12 -12.21 -4.38 20.79
C TRP A 12 -11.20 -3.27 21.07
N THR A 13 -11.68 -2.06 21.38
CA THR A 13 -10.83 -0.88 21.57
C THR A 13 -9.92 -1.04 22.80
N ILE A 14 -10.47 -1.47 23.94
CA ILE A 14 -9.67 -1.61 25.17
C ILE A 14 -8.63 -2.72 25.04
N SER A 15 -8.98 -3.82 24.37
CA SER A 15 -8.06 -4.94 24.15
C SER A 15 -6.89 -4.53 23.25
N VAL A 16 -7.16 -3.73 22.21
CA VAL A 16 -6.12 -3.15 21.34
C VAL A 16 -5.23 -2.20 22.14
N ILE A 17 -5.79 -1.27 22.92
CA ILE A 17 -5.00 -0.33 23.71
C ILE A 17 -4.09 -1.09 24.68
N TYR A 18 -4.64 -2.10 25.37
CA TYR A 18 -3.89 -2.91 26.31
C TYR A 18 -2.80 -3.75 25.64
N SER A 19 -3.07 -4.37 24.49
CA SER A 19 -2.08 -5.16 23.76
C SER A 19 -0.92 -4.29 23.25
N VAL A 20 -1.23 -3.11 22.70
CA VAL A 20 -0.21 -2.12 22.28
C VAL A 20 0.62 -1.67 23.47
N TYR A 21 -0.01 -1.34 24.60
CA TYR A 21 0.71 -0.97 25.83
C TYR A 21 1.64 -2.09 26.31
N SER A 22 1.16 -3.34 26.34
CA SER A 22 1.95 -4.51 26.74
C SER A 22 3.18 -4.68 25.85
N PHE A 23 3.00 -4.60 24.53
CA PHE A 23 4.08 -4.66 23.55
C PHE A 23 5.10 -3.52 23.72
N SER A 24 4.61 -2.26 23.76
CA SER A 24 5.46 -1.08 23.94
C SER A 24 6.25 -1.13 25.24
N SER A 25 5.66 -1.59 26.33
CA SER A 25 6.34 -1.66 27.63
C SER A 25 7.50 -2.67 27.64
N ILE A 26 7.29 -3.85 27.05
CA ILE A 26 8.34 -4.89 26.97
C ILE A 26 9.46 -4.44 26.04
N THR A 27 9.13 -3.93 24.85
CA THR A 27 10.13 -3.46 23.89
C THR A 27 10.91 -2.27 24.42
N TYR A 28 10.24 -1.31 25.06
CA TYR A 28 10.91 -0.18 25.69
C TYR A 28 11.92 -0.63 26.75
N SER A 29 11.53 -1.55 27.63
CA SER A 29 12.41 -2.11 28.66
C SER A 29 13.61 -2.85 28.08
N TYR A 30 13.42 -3.58 26.97
CA TYR A 30 14.49 -4.28 26.28
C TYR A 30 15.47 -3.31 25.61
N PHE A 31 14.96 -2.32 24.85
CA PHE A 31 15.78 -1.45 24.02
C PHE A 31 16.44 -0.29 24.77
N ILE A 32 16.04 0.03 26.02
CA ILE A 32 16.79 0.97 26.86
C ILE A 32 18.22 0.51 27.11
N PHE A 33 18.41 -0.79 27.38
CA PHE A 33 19.72 -1.37 27.70
C PHE A 33 20.40 -2.00 26.48
N TYR A 34 19.73 -1.98 25.33
CA TYR A 34 20.28 -2.48 24.08
C TYR A 34 21.39 -1.56 23.58
N LYS A 35 22.55 -2.15 23.27
CA LYS A 35 23.61 -1.49 22.55
C LYS A 35 23.26 -1.52 21.06
N ASP A 36 23.04 -0.36 20.48
CA ASP A 36 22.61 -0.21 19.09
C ASP A 36 23.73 -0.54 18.09
N GLU A 37 23.91 -1.83 17.81
CA GLU A 37 24.96 -2.32 16.91
C GLU A 37 24.53 -2.25 15.43
N PHE A 38 23.22 -2.31 15.16
CA PHE A 38 22.66 -2.29 13.81
C PHE A 38 22.15 -0.91 13.36
N ASN A 39 22.30 0.11 14.21
CA ASN A 39 21.89 1.48 13.90
C ASN A 39 20.36 1.58 13.70
N ASP A 40 19.64 0.84 14.54
CA ASP A 40 18.18 0.72 14.59
C ASP A 40 17.50 1.97 15.13
N PHE A 41 18.26 2.84 15.82
CA PHE A 41 17.72 3.96 16.57
C PHE A 41 18.38 5.29 16.20
N THR A 42 17.64 6.39 16.37
CA THR A 42 18.15 7.77 16.23
C THR A 42 17.61 8.70 17.31
N GLU A 43 18.38 9.72 17.66
CA GLU A 43 18.05 10.72 18.70
C GLU A 43 17.69 12.07 18.05
N ASP A 44 16.66 12.06 17.21
CA ASP A 44 16.26 13.24 16.42
C ASP A 44 15.58 14.34 17.26
N LEU A 45 14.95 13.98 18.39
CA LEU A 45 14.17 14.89 19.23
C LEU A 45 14.72 14.91 20.67
N GLN A 46 15.20 16.07 21.12
CA GLN A 46 15.89 16.27 22.40
C GLN A 46 15.10 15.79 23.64
N TYR A 47 13.76 15.87 23.62
CA TYR A 47 12.90 15.55 24.77
C TYR A 47 12.19 14.20 24.65
N PHE A 48 12.45 13.44 23.59
CA PHE A 48 11.86 12.12 23.39
C PHE A 48 12.92 11.02 23.57
N SER A 49 12.47 9.80 23.83
CA SER A 49 13.31 8.61 23.73
C SER A 49 13.85 8.43 22.31
N LYS A 50 14.75 7.46 22.11
CA LYS A 50 15.23 7.14 20.76
C LYS A 50 14.07 6.77 19.83
N ARG A 51 14.15 7.16 18.56
CA ARG A 51 13.17 6.81 17.52
C ARG A 51 13.59 5.52 16.83
N ASP A 52 12.65 4.61 16.64
CA ASP A 52 12.83 3.47 15.73
C ASP A 52 12.97 3.96 14.28
N ARG A 53 14.09 3.60 13.65
CA ARG A 53 14.44 3.90 12.25
C ARG A 53 14.81 2.64 11.46
N SER A 54 14.50 1.46 11.98
CA SER A 54 14.82 0.19 11.31
C SER A 54 13.99 -0.04 10.04
N ASP A 55 12.88 0.69 9.84
CA ASP A 55 12.03 0.57 8.65
C ASP A 55 12.51 1.44 7.47
N VAL A 56 13.16 0.80 6.49
CA VAL A 56 13.68 1.48 5.29
C VAL A 56 12.57 2.16 4.47
N GLU A 57 11.38 1.55 4.39
CA GLU A 57 10.23 2.13 3.66
C GLU A 57 9.77 3.44 4.33
N TRP A 58 9.69 3.48 5.66
CA TRP A 58 9.34 4.68 6.42
C TRP A 58 10.36 5.80 6.23
N GLU A 59 11.65 5.49 6.26
CA GLU A 59 12.69 6.50 6.00
C GLU A 59 12.59 7.04 4.56
N SER A 60 12.21 6.20 3.59
CA SER A 60 11.91 6.66 2.22
C SER A 60 10.69 7.58 2.17
N ILE A 61 9.65 7.30 2.97
CA ILE A 61 8.45 8.15 3.09
C ILE A 61 8.79 9.49 3.77
N MET A 62 9.64 9.47 4.81
CA MET A 62 10.14 10.69 5.43
C MET A 62 10.91 11.56 4.42
N PHE A 63 11.77 10.95 3.61
CA PHE A 63 12.45 11.65 2.52
C PHE A 63 11.45 12.24 1.52
N LEU A 64 10.45 11.47 1.09
CA LEU A 64 9.44 11.97 0.15
C LEU A 64 8.68 13.17 0.73
N VAL A 65 8.20 13.08 1.97
CA VAL A 65 7.42 14.14 2.62
C VAL A 65 8.25 15.41 2.81
N THR A 66 9.50 15.28 3.25
CA THR A 66 10.34 16.44 3.63
C THR A 66 11.16 17.00 2.47
N GLN A 67 11.53 16.17 1.48
CA GLN A 67 12.43 16.56 0.39
C GLN A 67 11.78 16.54 -0.98
N TYR A 68 10.82 15.65 -1.27
CA TYR A 68 10.23 15.55 -2.62
C TYR A 68 8.96 16.40 -2.79
N PHE A 69 7.98 16.21 -1.91
CA PHE A 69 6.68 16.88 -2.02
C PHE A 69 6.74 18.42 -1.95
N PRO A 70 7.71 19.06 -1.25
CA PRO A 70 7.90 20.50 -1.39
C PRO A 70 8.18 20.94 -2.83
N TRP A 71 8.94 20.16 -3.60
CA TRP A 71 9.14 20.43 -5.03
C TRP A 71 7.87 20.16 -5.84
N VAL A 72 7.12 19.12 -5.51
CA VAL A 72 5.82 18.85 -6.16
C VAL A 72 4.86 20.03 -5.96
N LEU A 73 4.88 20.70 -4.81
CA LEU A 73 4.10 21.93 -4.60
C LEU A 73 4.52 23.06 -5.55
N ILE A 74 5.83 23.25 -5.78
CA ILE A 74 6.35 24.20 -6.77
C ILE A 74 5.85 23.84 -8.17
N TYR A 75 5.93 22.55 -8.53
CA TYR A 75 5.39 22.03 -9.78
C TYR A 75 3.91 22.36 -9.96
N LEU A 76 3.10 22.15 -8.91
CA LEU A 76 1.66 22.46 -8.93
C LEU A 76 1.41 23.95 -9.14
N VAL A 77 2.16 24.83 -8.48
CA VAL A 77 2.02 26.29 -8.66
C VAL A 77 2.27 26.67 -10.12
N VAL A 78 3.37 26.19 -10.71
CA VAL A 78 3.68 26.47 -12.12
C VAL A 78 2.63 25.86 -13.06
N SER A 79 2.17 24.65 -12.80
CA SER A 79 1.10 24.00 -13.57
C SER A 79 -0.19 24.83 -13.55
N GLN A 80 -0.59 25.37 -12.39
CA GLN A 80 -1.76 26.25 -12.31
C GLN A 80 -1.56 27.59 -13.04
N ILE A 81 -0.35 28.16 -13.00
CA ILE A 81 -0.02 29.37 -13.77
C ILE A 81 -0.14 29.09 -15.28
N LEU A 82 0.42 27.98 -15.77
CA LEU A 82 0.29 27.58 -17.17
C LEU A 82 -1.17 27.38 -17.57
N LYS A 83 -1.97 26.72 -16.72
CA LYS A 83 -3.42 26.55 -16.93
C LYS A 83 -4.19 27.87 -16.92
N TYR A 84 -3.81 28.82 -16.06
CA TYR A 84 -4.39 30.16 -16.02
C TYR A 84 -4.18 30.91 -17.35
N TYR A 85 -2.99 30.79 -17.95
CA TYR A 85 -2.69 31.32 -19.28
C TYR A 85 -3.20 30.44 -20.43
N SER A 86 -4.09 29.48 -20.15
CA SER A 86 -4.69 28.58 -21.16
C SER A 86 -3.65 27.82 -22.00
N ALA A 87 -2.53 27.41 -21.38
CA ALA A 87 -1.52 26.60 -22.05
C ALA A 87 -2.13 25.28 -22.57
N GLY A 88 -1.76 24.91 -23.80
CA GLY A 88 -2.24 23.68 -24.43
C GLY A 88 -1.72 22.41 -23.72
N LYS A 89 -2.38 21.28 -24.00
CA LYS A 89 -2.03 19.94 -23.45
C LYS A 89 -0.53 19.65 -23.51
N THR A 90 0.07 19.85 -24.69
CA THR A 90 1.48 19.54 -24.96
C THR A 90 2.43 20.35 -24.07
N VAL A 91 2.10 21.62 -23.78
CA VAL A 91 2.93 22.48 -22.92
C VAL A 91 2.94 21.95 -21.49
N LEU A 92 1.76 21.57 -20.97
CA LEU A 92 1.64 20.97 -19.63
C LEU A 92 2.40 19.64 -19.56
N GLN A 93 2.30 18.80 -20.59
CA GLN A 93 3.04 17.54 -20.68
C GLN A 93 4.56 17.75 -20.71
N ILE A 94 5.04 18.73 -21.48
CA ILE A 94 6.46 19.08 -21.52
C ILE A 94 6.90 19.58 -20.14
N TRP A 95 6.16 20.49 -19.51
CA TRP A 95 6.46 20.96 -18.15
C TRP A 95 6.58 19.82 -17.15
N GLN A 96 5.65 18.86 -17.21
CA GLN A 96 5.63 17.69 -16.37
C GLN A 96 6.88 16.82 -16.54
N ILE A 97 7.24 16.52 -17.79
CA ILE A 97 8.42 15.72 -18.11
C ILE A 97 9.69 16.48 -17.69
N THR A 98 9.83 17.74 -18.07
CA THR A 98 11.03 18.54 -17.77
C THR A 98 11.22 18.73 -16.28
N PHE A 99 10.15 18.99 -15.52
CA PHE A 99 10.23 19.09 -14.06
C PHE A 99 10.78 17.79 -13.43
N THR A 100 10.23 16.63 -13.79
CA THR A 100 10.68 15.35 -13.23
C THR A 100 12.12 15.03 -13.64
N VAL A 101 12.47 15.28 -14.91
CA VAL A 101 13.85 15.14 -15.41
C VAL A 101 14.82 16.02 -14.62
N SER A 102 14.49 17.30 -14.47
CA SER A 102 15.30 18.25 -13.70
C SER A 102 15.43 17.84 -12.23
N TYR A 103 14.34 17.40 -11.60
CA TYR A 103 14.39 16.94 -10.21
C TYR A 103 15.34 15.74 -10.04
N ILE A 104 15.22 14.72 -10.91
CA ILE A 104 16.08 13.53 -10.86
C ILE A 104 17.55 13.92 -11.10
N LEU A 105 17.84 14.80 -12.06
CA LEU A 105 19.22 15.25 -12.31
C LEU A 105 19.81 16.07 -11.15
N LEU A 106 18.98 16.87 -10.46
CA LEU A 106 19.43 17.73 -9.36
C LEU A 106 19.60 16.98 -8.04
N LYS A 107 18.70 16.04 -7.72
CA LYS A 107 18.70 15.34 -6.44
C LYS A 107 19.40 14.00 -6.52
N TRP A 108 19.31 13.33 -7.66
CA TRP A 108 19.97 12.07 -7.94
C TRP A 108 21.02 12.30 -9.03
N ASN A 109 21.08 11.46 -10.06
CA ASN A 109 22.04 11.62 -11.15
C ASN A 109 21.49 11.09 -12.48
N TYR A 110 22.30 11.19 -13.54
CA TYR A 110 21.93 10.77 -14.89
C TYR A 110 21.72 9.24 -15.03
N ILE A 111 22.30 8.42 -14.16
CA ILE A 111 22.11 6.96 -14.17
C ILE A 111 20.68 6.63 -13.77
N TYR A 112 20.19 7.21 -12.67
CA TYR A 112 18.79 7.07 -12.27
C TYR A 112 17.85 7.50 -13.39
N LEU A 113 18.12 8.66 -14.01
CA LEU A 113 17.35 9.15 -15.14
C LEU A 113 17.30 8.14 -16.29
N ALA A 114 18.45 7.59 -16.69
CA ALA A 114 18.52 6.60 -17.77
C ALA A 114 17.64 5.38 -17.46
N VAL A 115 17.67 4.88 -16.22
CA VAL A 115 16.85 3.73 -15.80
C VAL A 115 15.34 4.03 -15.89
N PHE A 116 14.90 5.23 -15.48
CA PHE A 116 13.50 5.65 -15.64
C PHE A 116 13.07 5.81 -17.10
N PHE A 117 13.98 6.18 -18.01
CA PHE A 117 13.66 6.37 -19.42
C PHE A 117 13.48 5.06 -20.19
N ILE A 118 14.12 3.96 -19.77
CA ILE A 118 14.11 2.69 -20.49
C ILE A 118 12.70 2.13 -20.65
N GLN A 119 11.91 2.02 -19.57
CA GLN A 119 10.59 1.38 -19.64
C GLN A 119 9.61 2.16 -20.54
N PRO A 120 9.39 3.48 -20.38
CA PRO A 120 8.50 4.23 -21.27
C PRO A 120 8.97 4.18 -22.73
N MET A 121 10.28 4.20 -22.98
CA MET A 121 10.82 4.08 -24.34
C MET A 121 10.46 2.73 -24.95
N LEU A 122 10.71 1.61 -24.25
CA LEU A 122 10.37 0.27 -24.73
C LEU A 122 8.87 0.12 -25.03
N PHE A 123 8.01 0.54 -24.09
CA PHE A 123 6.55 0.42 -24.27
C PHE A 123 5.98 1.38 -25.33
N SER A 124 6.62 2.53 -25.53
CA SER A 124 6.22 3.47 -26.59
C SER A 124 6.42 2.89 -27.99
N VAL A 125 7.51 2.14 -28.20
CA VAL A 125 7.78 1.43 -29.47
C VAL A 125 6.68 0.40 -29.75
N VAL A 126 6.28 -0.37 -28.74
CA VAL A 126 5.17 -1.35 -28.85
C VAL A 126 3.87 -0.68 -29.27
N THR A 127 3.57 0.48 -28.67
CA THR A 127 2.36 1.24 -28.97
C THR A 127 2.38 1.78 -30.41
N GLN A 128 3.50 2.35 -30.85
CA GLN A 128 3.63 2.95 -32.18
C GLN A 128 3.59 1.92 -33.30
N LEU A 129 4.21 0.77 -33.07
CA LEU A 129 4.17 -0.37 -33.98
C LEU A 129 2.83 -1.13 -33.92
N LYS A 130 1.92 -0.76 -33.00
CA LYS A 130 0.59 -1.36 -32.84
C LYS A 130 0.63 -2.88 -32.68
N LEU A 131 1.59 -3.41 -31.92
CA LEU A 131 1.88 -4.85 -31.83
C LEU A 131 0.84 -5.69 -31.05
N GLY A 132 -0.24 -5.07 -30.56
CA GLY A 132 -1.31 -5.75 -29.83
C GLY A 132 -0.98 -6.07 -28.36
N VAL A 133 -1.84 -6.87 -27.72
CA VAL A 133 -1.80 -7.09 -26.25
C VAL A 133 -0.72 -8.08 -25.81
N ILE A 134 -0.42 -9.10 -26.63
CA ILE A 134 0.55 -10.15 -26.26
C ILE A 134 1.96 -9.58 -26.05
N PRO A 135 2.51 -8.76 -26.97
CA PRO A 135 3.86 -8.19 -26.77
C PRO A 135 3.95 -7.24 -25.57
N VAL A 136 2.86 -6.55 -25.21
CA VAL A 136 2.82 -5.69 -24.01
C VAL A 136 3.04 -6.53 -22.74
N TRP A 137 2.32 -7.64 -22.60
CA TRP A 137 2.50 -8.54 -21.44
C TRP A 137 3.84 -9.26 -21.45
N PHE A 138 4.36 -9.64 -22.62
CA PHE A 138 5.69 -10.24 -22.73
C PHE A 138 6.77 -9.27 -22.24
N ILE A 139 6.75 -8.02 -22.72
CA ILE A 139 7.72 -6.99 -22.30
C ILE A 139 7.54 -6.65 -20.82
N SER A 140 6.30 -6.50 -20.34
CA SER A 140 6.04 -6.30 -18.91
C SER A 140 6.65 -7.43 -18.07
N GLY A 141 6.43 -8.69 -18.46
CA GLY A 141 7.02 -9.87 -17.81
C GLY A 141 8.54 -9.86 -17.82
N CYS A 142 9.18 -9.59 -18.97
CA CYS A 142 10.64 -9.49 -19.06
C CYS A 142 11.20 -8.40 -18.14
N VAL A 143 10.57 -7.22 -18.13
CA VAL A 143 10.96 -6.12 -17.24
C VAL A 143 10.81 -6.52 -15.77
N LEU A 144 9.70 -7.15 -15.38
CA LEU A 144 9.51 -7.62 -14.00
C LEU A 144 10.55 -8.67 -13.60
N THR A 145 10.93 -9.59 -14.50
CA THR A 145 12.01 -10.55 -14.24
C THR A 145 13.35 -9.85 -14.02
N ILE A 146 13.68 -8.86 -14.85
CA ILE A 146 14.92 -8.06 -14.70
C ILE A 146 14.90 -7.28 -13.39
N LEU A 147 13.78 -6.65 -13.03
CA LEU A 147 13.65 -5.90 -11.78
C LEU A 147 13.77 -6.79 -10.55
N ASN A 148 13.19 -7.99 -10.59
CA ASN A 148 13.35 -8.98 -9.52
C ASN A 148 14.80 -9.45 -9.36
N TYR A 149 15.48 -9.70 -10.48
CA TYR A 149 16.90 -10.05 -10.47
C TYR A 149 17.75 -8.90 -9.91
N PHE A 150 17.46 -7.67 -10.33
CA PHE A 150 18.13 -6.46 -9.83
C PHE A 150 17.91 -6.25 -8.33
N LYS A 151 16.69 -6.43 -7.83
CA LYS A 151 16.35 -6.40 -6.40
C LYS A 151 17.18 -7.43 -5.61
N SER A 152 17.35 -8.63 -6.16
CA SER A 152 18.16 -9.67 -5.53
C SER A 152 19.65 -9.32 -5.47
N ILE A 153 20.22 -8.77 -6.55
CA ILE A 153 21.64 -8.41 -6.60
C ILE A 153 21.95 -7.25 -5.65
N ILE A 154 21.14 -6.18 -5.69
CA ILE A 154 21.44 -5.01 -4.88
C ILE A 154 21.37 -5.33 -3.39
N ASN A 155 20.52 -6.27 -2.98
CA ASN A 155 20.43 -6.71 -1.59
C ASN A 155 21.70 -7.39 -1.06
N GLU A 156 22.73 -7.63 -1.89
CA GLU A 156 24.03 -8.14 -1.46
C GLU A 156 24.88 -7.05 -0.75
N PRO A 157 25.39 -7.30 0.47
CA PRO A 157 26.10 -6.30 1.28
C PRO A 157 27.35 -5.70 0.61
N GLU A 158 27.98 -6.44 -0.30
CA GLU A 158 29.18 -6.01 -1.02
C GLU A 158 28.85 -4.88 -2.03
N PHE A 159 27.71 -4.98 -2.71
CA PHE A 159 27.26 -3.99 -3.69
C PHE A 159 26.92 -2.64 -3.03
N TYR A 160 26.31 -2.66 -1.84
CA TYR A 160 26.01 -1.45 -1.06
C TYR A 160 27.27 -0.66 -0.70
N LYS A 161 28.31 -1.36 -0.24
CA LYS A 161 29.55 -0.74 0.23
C LYS A 161 30.38 -0.17 -0.91
N GLU A 162 30.39 -0.82 -2.06
CA GLU A 162 31.18 -0.39 -3.22
C GLU A 162 30.67 0.93 -3.82
N TYR A 163 29.35 1.16 -3.83
CA TYR A 163 28.72 2.31 -4.50
C TYR A 163 28.21 3.40 -3.56
N ASN A 164 28.42 3.27 -2.24
CA ASN A 164 27.99 4.24 -1.21
C ASN A 164 26.51 4.66 -1.36
N LEU A 165 25.65 3.68 -1.64
CA LEU A 165 24.23 3.91 -1.89
C LEU A 165 23.47 3.97 -0.57
N LYS A 166 22.49 4.88 -0.45
CA LYS A 166 21.62 4.93 0.73
C LYS A 166 20.46 3.96 0.57
N ASP A 167 20.22 3.14 1.58
CA ASP A 167 19.20 2.08 1.57
C ASP A 167 17.82 2.55 1.12
N PHE A 168 17.36 3.70 1.63
CA PHE A 168 16.05 4.25 1.28
C PHE A 168 15.98 4.77 -0.16
N GLU A 169 17.09 5.23 -0.77
CA GLU A 169 17.13 5.72 -2.15
C GLU A 169 17.00 4.56 -3.14
N ILE A 170 17.71 3.45 -2.88
CA ILE A 170 17.57 2.20 -3.65
C ILE A 170 16.14 1.65 -3.53
N TYR A 171 15.63 1.55 -2.29
CA TYR A 171 14.28 1.06 -2.06
C TYR A 171 13.26 1.87 -2.87
N LEU A 172 13.36 3.20 -2.81
CA LEU A 172 12.50 4.11 -3.55
C LEU A 172 12.63 3.94 -5.07
N LEU A 173 13.86 3.80 -5.59
CA LEU A 173 14.09 3.53 -7.01
C LEU A 173 13.39 2.24 -7.45
N ILE A 174 13.64 1.13 -6.76
CA ILE A 174 13.08 -0.18 -7.11
C ILE A 174 11.55 -0.09 -7.08
N ALA A 175 10.96 0.40 -5.98
CA ALA A 175 9.52 0.55 -5.86
C ALA A 175 8.93 1.39 -7.01
N SER A 176 9.57 2.51 -7.35
CA SER A 176 9.16 3.38 -8.45
C SER A 176 9.19 2.68 -9.81
N LEU A 177 10.19 1.82 -10.07
CA LEU A 177 10.30 1.07 -11.32
C LEU A 177 9.22 -0.02 -11.46
N PHE A 178 8.80 -0.63 -10.35
CA PHE A 178 7.66 -1.55 -10.32
C PHE A 178 6.34 -0.82 -10.60
N TRP A 179 6.12 0.36 -10.04
CA TRP A 179 4.96 1.21 -10.37
C TRP A 179 4.99 1.71 -11.81
N LEU A 180 6.17 2.07 -12.32
CA LEU A 180 6.39 2.50 -13.70
C LEU A 180 6.00 1.39 -14.69
N ASN A 181 6.28 0.13 -14.37
CA ASN A 181 5.86 -1.01 -15.19
C ASN A 181 4.33 -1.09 -15.33
N LEU A 182 3.59 -0.86 -14.24
CA LEU A 182 2.13 -0.84 -14.27
C LEU A 182 1.60 0.32 -15.12
N LYS A 183 2.20 1.51 -14.99
CA LYS A 183 1.86 2.69 -15.82
C LYS A 183 2.11 2.40 -17.30
N CYS A 184 3.29 1.90 -17.65
CA CYS A 184 3.63 1.57 -19.04
C CYS A 184 2.65 0.52 -19.62
N SER A 185 2.36 -0.53 -18.86
CA SER A 185 1.39 -1.56 -19.25
C SER A 185 -0.02 -0.98 -19.46
N SER A 186 -0.52 -0.21 -18.51
CA SER A 186 -1.85 0.44 -18.60
C SER A 186 -1.94 1.39 -19.79
N PHE A 187 -0.90 2.20 -20.05
CA PHE A 187 -0.87 3.08 -21.21
C PHE A 187 -1.09 2.33 -22.53
N CYS A 188 -0.36 1.22 -22.71
CA CYS A 188 -0.40 0.41 -23.92
C CYS A 188 -1.70 -0.40 -24.05
N LEU A 189 -2.19 -1.00 -22.97
CA LEU A 189 -3.41 -1.80 -22.97
C LEU A 189 -4.67 -0.94 -23.20
N GLU A 190 -4.66 0.29 -22.69
CA GLU A 190 -5.73 1.28 -22.91
C GLU A 190 -5.48 2.15 -24.14
N ALA A 191 -4.41 1.90 -24.91
CA ALA A 191 -4.11 2.68 -26.11
C ALA A 191 -5.21 2.58 -27.16
N GLY A 192 -5.76 1.39 -27.38
CA GLY A 192 -6.53 1.14 -28.60
C GLY A 192 -5.79 1.65 -29.85
N HIS A 193 -6.45 1.71 -30.99
CA HIS A 193 -5.83 2.27 -32.21
C HIS A 193 -5.78 3.82 -32.22
N SER A 194 -5.94 4.48 -31.08
CA SER A 194 -5.87 5.94 -30.99
C SER A 194 -4.44 6.45 -31.18
N SER A 195 -4.28 7.64 -31.78
CA SER A 195 -2.98 8.26 -32.06
C SER A 195 -2.34 8.82 -30.78
N LYS A 196 -1.97 7.94 -29.85
CA LYS A 196 -1.16 8.31 -28.68
C LYS A 196 0.29 8.55 -29.10
N THR A 197 0.92 9.57 -28.52
CA THR A 197 2.27 10.01 -28.86
C THR A 197 3.31 9.57 -27.83
N PHE A 198 4.60 9.70 -28.17
CA PHE A 198 5.70 9.59 -27.18
C PHE A 198 5.49 10.54 -25.99
N ILE A 199 5.01 11.76 -26.24
CA ILE A 199 4.79 12.76 -25.18
C ILE A 199 3.73 12.26 -24.19
N ASP A 200 2.69 11.56 -24.65
CA ASP A 200 1.62 11.08 -23.78
C ASP A 200 2.10 10.02 -22.78
N ILE A 201 2.91 9.05 -23.22
CA ILE A 201 3.44 8.01 -22.32
C ILE A 201 4.46 8.58 -21.35
N PHE A 202 5.37 9.44 -21.82
CA PHE A 202 6.35 10.07 -20.95
C PHE A 202 5.69 10.98 -19.93
N ALA A 203 4.70 11.78 -20.32
CA ALA A 203 3.94 12.58 -19.37
C ALA A 203 3.34 11.66 -18.29
N TYR A 204 2.51 10.69 -18.66
CA TYR A 204 1.87 9.79 -17.70
C TYR A 204 2.86 9.07 -16.76
N CYS A 205 3.97 8.57 -17.30
CA CYS A 205 5.00 7.89 -16.53
C CYS A 205 5.74 8.85 -15.58
N PHE A 206 6.09 10.04 -16.05
CA PHE A 206 6.89 11.04 -15.33
C PHE A 206 6.02 12.03 -14.56
N TYR A 207 4.78 11.66 -14.25
CA TYR A 207 3.87 12.50 -13.49
C TYR A 207 4.37 12.71 -12.06
N PRO A 208 4.79 13.93 -11.65
CA PRO A 208 5.49 14.14 -10.39
C PRO A 208 4.74 13.61 -9.16
N PRO A 209 3.42 13.83 -9.00
CA PRO A 209 2.71 13.32 -7.84
C PRO A 209 2.78 11.79 -7.64
N THR A 210 3.06 10.99 -8.68
CA THR A 210 3.09 9.52 -8.58
C THR A 210 4.28 8.87 -9.30
N VAL A 211 5.34 9.60 -9.63
CA VAL A 211 6.51 9.00 -10.33
C VAL A 211 7.41 8.24 -9.37
N LEU A 212 7.65 8.80 -8.18
CA LEU A 212 8.44 8.14 -7.13
C LEU A 212 7.58 7.34 -6.15
N THR A 213 6.26 7.38 -6.30
CA THR A 213 5.31 6.87 -5.32
C THR A 213 4.16 6.16 -6.00
N GLY A 214 3.50 5.26 -5.27
CA GLY A 214 2.11 4.94 -5.57
C GLY A 214 1.15 6.06 -5.10
N PRO A 215 -0.16 5.89 -5.28
CA PRO A 215 -0.81 4.72 -5.88
C PRO A 215 -0.84 4.80 -7.41
N PHE A 216 -1.03 3.64 -8.04
CA PHE A 216 -1.35 3.57 -9.46
C PHE A 216 -2.66 4.30 -9.78
N ILE A 217 -2.64 5.13 -10.83
CA ILE A 217 -3.81 5.82 -11.39
C ILE A 217 -3.97 5.31 -12.81
N LEU A 218 -5.16 4.86 -13.18
CA LEU A 218 -5.45 4.36 -14.53
C LEU A 218 -5.17 5.42 -15.61
N TYR A 219 -4.64 5.02 -16.77
CA TYR A 219 -4.28 5.99 -17.82
C TYR A 219 -5.49 6.81 -18.30
N LYS A 220 -6.64 6.16 -18.49
CA LYS A 220 -7.90 6.84 -18.84
C LYS A 220 -8.24 7.94 -17.82
N ASN A 221 -8.17 7.64 -16.53
CA ASN A 221 -8.45 8.59 -15.45
C ASN A 221 -7.45 9.76 -15.42
N PHE A 222 -6.19 9.49 -15.77
CA PHE A 222 -5.16 10.52 -15.92
C PHE A 222 -5.46 11.49 -17.08
N GLN A 223 -6.04 11.02 -18.19
CA GLN A 223 -6.31 11.84 -19.39
C GLN A 223 -7.63 12.63 -19.33
N GLU A 224 -8.70 12.05 -18.79
CA GLU A 224 -10.08 12.57 -18.94
C GLU A 224 -10.28 14.02 -18.48
N ASN A 225 -9.47 14.52 -17.55
CA ASN A 225 -9.60 15.86 -16.97
C ASN A 225 -8.28 16.65 -16.91
N TYR A 226 -7.27 16.24 -17.68
CA TYR A 226 -5.91 16.78 -17.56
C TYR A 226 -5.84 18.31 -17.76
N ASN A 227 -6.65 18.86 -18.68
CA ASN A 227 -6.68 20.29 -19.01
C ASN A 227 -7.76 21.10 -18.28
N SER A 228 -8.65 20.48 -17.50
CA SER A 228 -9.87 21.15 -17.00
C SER A 228 -9.72 21.88 -15.67
N SER A 229 -8.51 21.98 -15.12
CA SER A 229 -8.27 22.55 -13.80
C SER A 229 -8.03 24.06 -13.83
N ILE A 230 -9.05 24.84 -13.49
CA ILE A 230 -8.90 26.24 -13.07
C ILE A 230 -8.94 26.33 -11.54
N LEU A 231 -8.03 27.11 -10.98
CA LEU A 231 -7.91 27.33 -9.54
C LEU A 231 -9.19 27.96 -8.99
N ASN A 232 -9.72 27.40 -7.90
CA ASN A 232 -10.85 27.98 -7.18
C ASN A 232 -10.69 27.80 -5.67
N LEU A 233 -11.31 28.68 -4.89
CA LEU A 233 -11.15 28.73 -3.43
C LEU A 233 -11.57 27.43 -2.74
N THR A 234 -12.66 26.81 -3.20
CA THR A 234 -13.20 25.56 -2.63
C THR A 234 -12.20 24.41 -2.79
N LYS A 235 -11.55 24.34 -3.94
CA LYS A 235 -10.52 23.36 -4.28
C LYS A 235 -9.26 23.57 -3.46
N CYS A 236 -8.79 24.81 -3.31
CA CYS A 236 -7.68 25.15 -2.42
C CYS A 236 -7.98 24.76 -0.97
N LYS A 237 -9.16 25.12 -0.45
CA LYS A 237 -9.60 24.74 0.91
C LYS A 237 -9.60 23.22 1.10
N LYS A 238 -10.13 22.46 0.13
CA LYS A 238 -10.14 20.98 0.17
C LYS A 238 -8.71 20.43 0.16
N PHE A 239 -7.84 20.96 -0.70
CA PHE A 239 -6.44 20.55 -0.81
C PHE A 239 -5.69 20.77 0.51
N PHE A 240 -5.67 22.00 1.03
CA PHE A 240 -4.98 22.30 2.29
C PHE A 240 -5.53 21.52 3.48
N ARG A 241 -6.86 21.35 3.57
CA ARG A 241 -7.46 20.51 4.61
C ARG A 241 -6.97 19.07 4.53
N ASN A 242 -6.89 18.50 3.33
CA ASN A 242 -6.45 17.12 3.17
C ASN A 242 -4.94 16.96 3.41
N ILE A 243 -4.11 17.88 2.91
CA ILE A 243 -2.66 17.90 3.20
C ILE A 243 -2.41 18.03 4.70
N PHE A 244 -3.14 18.93 5.39
CA PHE A 244 -3.06 19.04 6.84
C PHE A 244 -3.38 17.72 7.55
N ARG A 245 -4.43 17.02 7.13
CA ARG A 245 -4.77 15.69 7.68
C ARG A 245 -3.69 14.65 7.42
N THR A 246 -3.08 14.65 6.23
CA THR A 246 -1.96 13.75 5.91
C THR A 246 -0.74 14.07 6.79
N MET A 247 -0.39 15.35 6.95
CA MET A 247 0.72 15.78 7.80
C MET A 247 0.47 15.49 9.28
N LEU A 248 -0.78 15.57 9.75
CA LEU A 248 -1.14 15.14 11.11
C LEU A 248 -0.82 13.66 11.31
N TRP A 249 -1.22 12.78 10.37
CA TRP A 249 -0.89 11.35 10.47
C TRP A 249 0.62 11.08 10.35
N TYR A 250 1.33 11.85 9.54
CA TYR A 250 2.80 11.81 9.48
C TYR A 250 3.43 12.13 10.83
N LEU A 251 3.06 13.26 11.43
CA LEU A 251 3.58 13.68 12.74
C LEU A 251 3.20 12.70 13.86
N CYS A 252 1.95 12.22 13.87
CA CYS A 252 1.52 11.21 14.83
C CYS A 252 2.36 9.93 14.71
N THR A 253 2.54 9.40 13.50
CA THR A 253 3.35 8.20 13.26
C THR A 253 4.81 8.42 13.67
N TYR A 254 5.39 9.55 13.28
CA TYR A 254 6.76 9.93 13.63
C TYR A 254 6.97 9.94 15.15
N ILE A 255 6.05 10.57 15.90
CA ILE A 255 6.10 10.62 17.37
C ILE A 255 5.88 9.22 17.98
N CYS A 256 4.94 8.43 17.45
CA CYS A 256 4.68 7.07 17.95
C CYS A 256 5.90 6.17 17.89
N LEU A 257 6.78 6.31 16.87
CA LEU A 257 8.00 5.51 16.73
C LEU A 257 9.06 5.79 17.82
N HIS A 258 8.89 6.84 18.64
CA HIS A 258 9.70 7.01 19.85
C HIS A 258 9.26 6.12 21.02
N PHE A 259 8.05 5.54 20.95
CA PHE A 259 7.44 4.76 22.04
C PHE A 259 7.06 3.34 21.63
N ILE A 260 6.92 3.10 20.32
CA ILE A 260 6.49 1.82 19.76
C ILE A 260 7.58 1.36 18.78
N TYR A 261 8.52 0.56 19.30
CA TYR A 261 9.67 0.05 18.56
C TYR A 261 9.30 -1.16 17.70
N VAL A 262 8.36 -0.94 16.78
CA VAL A 262 7.71 -1.99 15.99
C VAL A 262 8.65 -2.63 14.96
N SER A 263 9.48 -1.84 14.30
CA SER A 263 10.34 -2.33 13.22
C SER A 263 11.63 -2.92 13.79
N ALA A 264 12.22 -2.25 14.79
CA ALA A 264 13.35 -2.82 15.53
C ALA A 264 12.97 -4.17 16.17
N ALA A 265 11.79 -4.29 16.79
CA ALA A 265 11.35 -5.57 17.36
C ALA A 265 11.28 -6.71 16.33
N ALA A 266 10.92 -6.42 15.07
CA ALA A 266 10.81 -7.44 14.02
C ALA A 266 12.17 -8.06 13.63
N TYR A 267 13.28 -7.35 13.84
CA TYR A 267 14.63 -7.87 13.59
C TYR A 267 15.21 -8.67 14.77
N HIS A 268 14.59 -8.57 15.96
CA HIS A 268 15.07 -9.24 17.17
C HIS A 268 14.28 -10.52 17.47
N LYS A 269 14.63 -11.61 16.79
CA LYS A 269 13.96 -12.92 16.94
C LYS A 269 13.82 -13.41 18.38
N GLN A 270 14.92 -13.38 19.14
CA GLN A 270 14.92 -13.78 20.55
C GLN A 270 13.98 -12.95 21.42
N LEU A 271 13.70 -11.69 21.04
CA LEU A 271 12.78 -10.84 21.77
C LEU A 271 11.33 -11.28 21.54
N PHE A 272 10.90 -11.37 20.28
CA PHE A 272 9.50 -11.64 19.98
C PHE A 272 9.08 -13.09 20.24
N GLU A 273 10.01 -14.06 20.19
CA GLU A 273 9.75 -15.45 20.57
C GLU A 273 9.35 -15.57 22.05
N ASN A 274 9.80 -14.64 22.90
CA ASN A 274 9.51 -14.60 24.33
C ASN A 274 8.27 -13.77 24.69
N PHE A 275 7.56 -13.19 23.70
CA PHE A 275 6.35 -12.44 23.98
C PHE A 275 5.22 -13.33 24.51
N ASN A 276 4.55 -12.87 25.55
CA ASN A 276 3.24 -13.39 25.95
C ASN A 276 2.17 -13.05 24.89
N GLY A 277 1.00 -13.68 24.96
CA GLY A 277 -0.07 -13.48 23.97
C GLY A 277 -0.44 -12.02 23.74
N TRP A 278 -0.62 -11.24 24.82
CA TRP A 278 -0.96 -9.81 24.72
C TRP A 278 0.09 -8.98 23.98
N SER A 279 1.38 -9.21 24.27
CA SER A 279 2.48 -8.47 23.65
C SER A 279 2.70 -8.93 22.22
N LEU A 280 2.53 -10.22 21.92
CA LEU A 280 2.61 -10.75 20.56
C LEU A 280 1.49 -10.20 19.68
N TYR A 281 0.24 -10.20 20.14
CA TYR A 281 -0.87 -9.64 19.37
C TYR A 281 -0.82 -8.11 19.29
N GLY A 282 -0.26 -7.44 20.31
CA GLY A 282 0.07 -6.02 20.27
C GLY A 282 1.11 -5.70 19.21
N PHE A 283 2.18 -6.49 19.15
CA PHE A 283 3.18 -6.43 18.08
C PHE A 283 2.53 -6.60 16.70
N GLY A 284 1.70 -7.63 16.53
CA GLY A 284 0.96 -7.87 15.29
C GLY A 284 0.08 -6.68 14.86
N TYR A 285 -0.70 -6.14 15.80
CA TYR A 285 -1.58 -5.01 15.52
C TYR A 285 -0.81 -3.73 15.17
N THR A 286 0.25 -3.43 15.93
CA THR A 286 1.10 -2.24 15.67
C THR A 286 1.81 -2.34 14.33
N MET A 287 2.33 -3.52 13.94
CA MET A 287 2.93 -3.71 12.61
C MET A 287 1.91 -3.42 11.49
N GLY A 288 0.72 -4.02 11.57
CA GLY A 288 -0.33 -3.78 10.58
C GLY A 288 -0.76 -2.31 10.52
N GLN A 289 -0.90 -1.67 11.68
CA GLN A 289 -1.34 -0.27 11.75
C GLN A 289 -0.26 0.68 11.25
N PHE A 290 1.01 0.40 11.53
CA PHE A 290 2.15 1.14 11.01
C PHE A 290 2.22 1.00 9.49
N PHE A 291 2.12 -0.23 8.97
CA PHE A 291 2.02 -0.49 7.54
C PHE A 291 0.87 0.30 6.90
N HIS A 292 -0.33 0.27 7.47
CA HIS A 292 -1.45 1.08 6.98
C HIS A 292 -1.15 2.59 6.95
N LEU A 293 -0.56 3.15 8.01
CA LEU A 293 -0.27 4.59 8.10
C LEU A 293 0.77 5.03 7.09
N LYS A 294 1.79 4.20 6.79
CA LYS A 294 2.75 4.46 5.70
C LYS A 294 2.04 4.79 4.39
N TYR A 295 1.07 3.98 4.00
CA TYR A 295 0.32 4.15 2.75
C TYR A 295 -0.70 5.27 2.82
N VAL A 296 -1.34 5.52 3.98
CA VAL A 296 -2.19 6.72 4.15
C VAL A 296 -1.40 8.00 3.94
N ILE A 297 -0.15 8.06 4.42
CA ILE A 297 0.72 9.23 4.27
C ILE A 297 1.23 9.34 2.84
N MET A 298 1.89 8.30 2.34
CA MET A 298 2.47 8.29 0.99
C MET A 298 1.41 8.54 -0.08
N TYR A 299 0.30 7.77 -0.08
CA TYR A 299 -0.77 7.96 -1.05
C TYR A 299 -1.55 9.25 -0.77
N GLY A 300 -1.64 9.67 0.49
CA GLY A 300 -2.22 10.96 0.88
C GLY A 300 -1.54 12.13 0.19
N MET A 301 -0.20 12.16 0.18
CA MET A 301 0.54 13.22 -0.50
C MET A 301 0.31 13.17 -2.02
N SER A 302 0.51 12.01 -2.63
CA SER A 302 0.36 11.79 -4.08
C SER A 302 -1.03 12.13 -4.61
N THR A 303 -2.08 11.54 -4.01
CA THR A 303 -3.46 11.65 -4.50
C THR A 303 -4.06 13.01 -4.24
N ASN A 304 -3.70 13.71 -3.15
CA ASN A 304 -4.17 15.08 -2.93
C ASN A 304 -3.57 16.05 -3.95
N CYS A 305 -2.28 15.92 -4.27
CA CYS A 305 -1.64 16.68 -5.34
C CYS A 305 -2.30 16.40 -6.70
N ALA A 306 -2.56 15.13 -7.01
CA ALA A 306 -3.18 14.77 -8.28
C ALA A 306 -4.66 15.19 -8.40
N ALA A 307 -5.45 15.05 -7.32
CA ALA A 307 -6.82 15.55 -7.27
C ALA A 307 -6.87 17.09 -7.38
N PHE A 308 -5.83 17.80 -6.90
CA PHE A 308 -5.69 19.24 -7.13
C PHE A 308 -5.44 19.59 -8.60
N GLU A 309 -5.12 18.63 -9.46
CA GLU A 309 -5.06 18.83 -10.91
C GLU A 309 -6.30 18.30 -11.65
N ASN A 310 -7.38 17.95 -10.91
CA ASN A 310 -8.61 17.30 -11.41
C ASN A 310 -8.41 15.87 -11.95
N ILE A 311 -7.31 15.21 -11.61
CA ILE A 311 -7.14 13.80 -11.96
C ILE A 311 -8.04 12.96 -11.05
N ASP A 312 -8.75 11.99 -11.63
CA ASP A 312 -9.53 11.03 -10.85
C ASP A 312 -8.59 10.02 -10.19
N VAL A 313 -8.52 10.09 -8.85
CA VAL A 313 -7.54 9.38 -8.04
C VAL A 313 -8.20 8.27 -7.23
N PRO A 314 -7.50 7.16 -6.98
CA PRO A 314 -7.99 6.14 -6.06
C PRO A 314 -8.20 6.71 -4.65
N ASN A 315 -9.16 6.14 -3.93
CA ASN A 315 -9.36 6.44 -2.51
C ASN A 315 -8.16 5.98 -1.68
N LEU A 316 -7.91 6.67 -0.56
CA LEU A 316 -6.91 6.27 0.41
C LEU A 316 -7.27 4.94 1.09
N PRO A 317 -6.26 4.19 1.60
CA PRO A 317 -6.49 2.95 2.33
C PRO A 317 -7.51 3.13 3.44
N ARG A 318 -8.46 2.20 3.55
CA ARG A 318 -9.36 2.13 4.70
C ARG A 318 -8.59 1.59 5.91
N CYS A 319 -8.87 2.16 7.09
CA CYS A 319 -8.28 1.68 8.34
C CYS A 319 -8.45 0.16 8.50
N ILE A 320 -7.34 -0.54 8.72
CA ILE A 320 -7.32 -2.00 8.83
C ILE A 320 -8.10 -2.50 10.05
N GLY A 321 -8.18 -1.69 11.12
CA GLY A 321 -8.97 -1.99 12.33
C GLY A 321 -10.49 -1.97 12.13
N ARG A 322 -10.97 -1.71 10.90
CA ARG A 322 -12.39 -1.81 10.53
C ARG A 322 -12.65 -2.71 9.32
N ILE A 323 -11.67 -3.53 8.90
CA ILE A 323 -11.80 -4.48 7.79
C ILE A 323 -11.57 -5.88 8.34
N HIS A 324 -12.46 -6.82 8.02
CA HIS A 324 -12.35 -8.21 8.48
C HIS A 324 -12.41 -9.25 7.36
N LEU A 325 -12.85 -8.86 6.16
CA LEU A 325 -12.92 -9.75 4.99
C LEU A 325 -11.69 -9.57 4.11
N TYR A 326 -11.14 -10.67 3.60
CA TYR A 326 -10.10 -10.69 2.56
C TYR A 326 -10.55 -9.90 1.35
N SER A 327 -11.77 -10.13 0.86
CA SER A 327 -12.29 -9.43 -0.32
C SER A 327 -12.37 -7.91 -0.12
N ASP A 328 -12.65 -7.43 1.09
CA ASP A 328 -12.65 -6.00 1.43
C ASP A 328 -11.21 -5.47 1.51
N MET A 329 -10.30 -6.23 2.14
CA MET A 329 -8.89 -5.83 2.26
C MET A 329 -8.28 -5.56 0.88
N TRP A 330 -8.48 -6.48 -0.08
CA TRP A 330 -7.97 -6.33 -1.44
C TRP A 330 -8.61 -5.19 -2.23
N LYS A 331 -9.87 -4.85 -1.95
CA LYS A 331 -10.58 -3.75 -2.65
C LYS A 331 -10.20 -2.38 -2.12
N TYR A 332 -9.93 -2.28 -0.83
CA TYR A 332 -9.94 -1.01 -0.11
C TYR A 332 -8.62 -0.63 0.56
N PHE A 333 -7.61 -1.51 0.55
CA PHE A 333 -6.26 -1.16 0.99
C PHE A 333 -5.49 -0.45 -0.13
N ASP A 334 -5.11 -1.17 -1.18
CA ASP A 334 -4.49 -0.59 -2.38
C ASP A 334 -5.48 -0.57 -3.55
N VAL A 335 -6.28 0.49 -3.59
CA VAL A 335 -7.31 0.69 -4.63
C VAL A 335 -6.68 0.83 -6.03
N GLY A 336 -5.46 1.37 -6.13
CA GLY A 336 -4.76 1.54 -7.39
C GLY A 336 -4.35 0.21 -8.00
N LEU A 337 -3.62 -0.61 -7.23
CA LEU A 337 -3.24 -1.97 -7.63
C LEU A 337 -4.48 -2.82 -7.91
N TYR A 338 -5.51 -2.76 -7.04
CA TYR A 338 -6.78 -3.46 -7.26
C TYR A 338 -7.42 -3.08 -8.60
N THR A 339 -7.46 -1.78 -8.91
CA THR A 339 -8.00 -1.27 -10.17
C THR A 339 -7.23 -1.82 -11.36
N PHE A 340 -5.89 -1.83 -11.30
CA PHE A 340 -5.04 -2.42 -12.34
C PHE A 340 -5.36 -3.90 -12.56
N LEU A 341 -5.38 -4.71 -11.49
CA LEU A 341 -5.69 -6.14 -11.54
C LEU A 341 -7.07 -6.36 -12.15
N LEU A 342 -8.06 -5.58 -11.72
CA LEU A 342 -9.43 -5.71 -12.17
C LEU A 342 -9.58 -5.38 -13.67
N SER A 343 -9.07 -4.22 -14.10
CA SER A 343 -9.27 -3.70 -15.46
C SER A 343 -8.42 -4.42 -16.51
N HIS A 344 -7.18 -4.81 -16.16
CA HIS A 344 -6.22 -5.33 -17.13
C HIS A 344 -6.05 -6.85 -17.10
N ILE A 345 -6.39 -7.51 -15.98
CA ILE A 345 -6.21 -8.96 -15.83
C ILE A 345 -7.57 -9.64 -15.64
N TYR A 346 -8.27 -9.35 -14.55
CA TYR A 346 -9.45 -10.11 -14.13
C TYR A 346 -10.62 -9.99 -15.12
N ILE A 347 -11.00 -8.77 -15.53
CA ILE A 347 -12.12 -8.56 -16.47
C ILE A 347 -11.78 -9.09 -17.87
N PRO A 348 -10.61 -8.79 -18.47
CA PRO A 348 -10.26 -9.31 -19.79
C PRO A 348 -10.24 -10.84 -19.87
N LEU A 349 -9.80 -11.53 -18.81
CA LEU A 349 -9.77 -13.00 -18.74
C LEU A 349 -11.17 -13.65 -18.82
N VAL A 350 -12.27 -12.91 -18.63
CA VAL A 350 -13.63 -13.44 -18.83
C VAL A 350 -13.82 -14.00 -20.23
N ARG A 351 -13.16 -13.42 -21.23
CA ARG A 351 -13.21 -13.88 -22.62
C ARG A 351 -12.53 -15.23 -22.86
N ILE A 352 -11.61 -15.61 -21.96
CA ILE A 352 -10.84 -16.87 -22.03
C ILE A 352 -11.47 -17.92 -21.11
N THR A 353 -11.83 -17.53 -19.89
CA THR A 353 -12.43 -18.44 -18.90
C THR A 353 -13.52 -17.75 -18.05
N PRO A 354 -14.71 -18.34 -17.94
CA PRO A 354 -15.75 -17.84 -17.04
C PRO A 354 -15.43 -18.16 -15.56
N ASN A 355 -14.46 -19.04 -15.29
CA ASN A 355 -14.16 -19.54 -13.95
C ASN A 355 -13.47 -18.47 -13.08
N LYS A 356 -14.22 -17.91 -12.13
CA LYS A 356 -13.76 -16.86 -11.20
C LYS A 356 -12.48 -17.26 -10.43
N PRO A 357 -12.38 -18.44 -9.79
CA PRO A 357 -11.15 -18.93 -9.15
C PRO A 357 -9.92 -18.86 -10.03
N ILE A 358 -10.00 -19.31 -11.29
CA ILE A 358 -8.85 -19.27 -12.21
C ILE A 358 -8.44 -17.82 -12.49
N ARG A 359 -9.39 -16.92 -12.72
CA ARG A 359 -9.07 -15.50 -12.94
C ARG A 359 -8.45 -14.85 -11.71
N SER A 360 -8.96 -15.17 -10.52
CA SER A 360 -8.36 -14.73 -9.25
C SER A 360 -6.94 -15.29 -9.09
N PHE A 361 -6.72 -16.57 -9.40
CA PHE A 361 -5.39 -17.20 -9.35
C PHE A 361 -4.38 -16.47 -10.25
N VAL A 362 -4.76 -16.12 -11.49
CA VAL A 362 -3.88 -15.35 -12.38
C VAL A 362 -3.56 -13.96 -11.81
N CYS A 363 -4.52 -13.30 -11.15
CA CYS A 363 -4.24 -12.03 -10.47
C CYS A 363 -3.24 -12.21 -9.33
N PHE A 364 -3.38 -13.26 -8.50
CA PHE A 364 -2.44 -13.54 -7.41
C PHE A 364 -1.06 -13.97 -7.91
N LEU A 365 -0.98 -14.69 -9.03
CA LEU A 365 0.28 -15.01 -9.67
C LEU A 365 0.99 -13.75 -10.15
N PHE A 366 0.25 -12.81 -10.74
CA PHE A 366 0.81 -11.51 -11.11
C PHE A 366 1.28 -10.72 -9.87
N VAL A 367 0.49 -10.67 -8.81
CA VAL A 367 0.85 -10.01 -7.54
C VAL A 367 2.12 -10.61 -6.95
N TYR A 368 2.26 -11.94 -6.96
CA TYR A 368 3.48 -12.62 -6.51
C TYR A 368 4.70 -12.15 -7.32
N ILE A 369 4.63 -12.23 -8.65
CA ILE A 369 5.74 -11.80 -9.52
C ILE A 369 6.06 -10.30 -9.36
N TRP A 370 5.04 -9.47 -9.18
CA TRP A 370 5.20 -8.01 -9.08
C TRP A 370 5.77 -7.57 -7.73
N HIS A 371 5.41 -8.19 -6.61
CA HIS A 371 6.00 -7.84 -5.31
C HIS A 371 7.38 -8.48 -5.09
N GLY A 372 7.55 -9.71 -5.57
CA GLY A 372 8.81 -10.40 -5.63
C GLY A 372 8.72 -11.90 -5.42
N LEU A 373 9.75 -12.61 -5.87
CA LEU A 373 9.81 -14.07 -5.87
C LEU A 373 10.38 -14.66 -4.56
N GLU A 374 10.19 -13.97 -3.44
CA GLU A 374 10.59 -14.44 -2.12
C GLU A 374 9.55 -15.38 -1.47
N VAL A 375 10.02 -16.30 -0.62
CA VAL A 375 9.18 -17.33 0.03
C VAL A 375 8.08 -16.72 0.90
N ASN A 376 8.36 -15.63 1.59
CA ASN A 376 7.36 -14.95 2.42
C ASN A 376 6.22 -14.34 1.59
N ILE A 377 6.53 -13.81 0.39
CA ILE A 377 5.53 -13.29 -0.54
C ILE A 377 4.72 -14.43 -1.16
N LEU A 378 5.36 -15.57 -1.45
CA LEU A 378 4.65 -16.78 -1.90
C LEU A 378 3.64 -17.25 -0.85
N ILE A 379 4.05 -17.36 0.42
CA ILE A 379 3.15 -17.75 1.53
C ILE A 379 1.99 -16.76 1.65
N TRP A 380 2.28 -15.46 1.65
CA TRP A 380 1.27 -14.42 1.73
C TRP A 380 0.23 -14.50 0.59
N THR A 381 0.69 -14.64 -0.65
CA THR A 381 -0.20 -14.72 -1.82
C THR A 381 -1.04 -16.00 -1.83
N ILE A 382 -0.48 -17.15 -1.46
CA ILE A 382 -1.23 -18.42 -1.36
C ILE A 382 -2.31 -18.33 -0.27
N LEU A 383 -1.97 -17.81 0.91
CA LEU A 383 -2.92 -17.67 2.02
C LEU A 383 -4.04 -16.69 1.66
N ASN A 384 -3.73 -15.56 1.01
CA ASN A 384 -4.75 -14.61 0.56
C ASN A 384 -5.65 -15.18 -0.54
N TYR A 385 -5.09 -15.86 -1.53
CA TYR A 385 -5.87 -16.55 -2.56
C TYR A 385 -6.82 -17.56 -1.91
N SER A 386 -6.31 -18.40 -1.01
CA SER A 386 -7.09 -19.41 -0.29
C SER A 386 -8.20 -18.77 0.54
N GLY A 387 -7.91 -17.66 1.24
CA GLY A 387 -8.88 -16.87 1.98
C GLY A 387 -10.03 -16.36 1.10
N ILE A 388 -9.72 -15.77 -0.06
CA ILE A 388 -10.74 -15.30 -1.01
C ILE A 388 -11.58 -16.46 -1.56
N ILE A 389 -10.98 -17.60 -1.86
CA ILE A 389 -11.72 -18.78 -2.32
C ILE A 389 -12.65 -19.29 -1.22
N PHE A 390 -12.19 -19.34 0.02
CA PHE A 390 -13.00 -19.71 1.17
C PHE A 390 -14.19 -18.75 1.35
N GLU A 391 -13.95 -17.43 1.34
CA GLU A 391 -15.01 -16.43 1.43
C GLU A 391 -16.05 -16.62 0.33
N LYS A 392 -15.60 -16.95 -0.88
CA LYS A 392 -16.50 -17.17 -2.02
C LYS A 392 -17.33 -18.45 -1.89
N ILE A 393 -16.78 -19.52 -1.30
CA ILE A 393 -17.51 -20.77 -1.07
C ILE A 393 -18.55 -20.57 0.04
N TYR A 394 -18.15 -19.91 1.14
CA TYR A 394 -19.00 -19.75 2.31
C TYR A 394 -20.02 -18.59 2.17
N TRP A 395 -19.65 -17.50 1.48
CA TRP A 395 -20.52 -16.34 1.18
C TRP A 395 -20.69 -16.12 -0.35
N PRO A 396 -21.33 -17.06 -1.07
CA PRO A 396 -21.33 -17.12 -2.54
C PRO A 396 -22.05 -15.97 -3.25
N LYS A 397 -22.96 -15.28 -2.56
CA LYS A 397 -23.69 -14.11 -3.09
C LYS A 397 -22.88 -12.79 -2.95
N GLY A 398 -21.63 -12.85 -2.45
CA GLY A 398 -20.71 -11.72 -2.28
C GLY A 398 -20.99 -10.82 -1.06
N GLU A 399 -20.14 -9.80 -0.83
CA GLU A 399 -20.28 -8.79 0.24
C GLU A 399 -21.72 -8.31 0.40
N LYS A 400 -22.37 -7.89 -0.69
CA LYS A 400 -23.73 -7.34 -0.65
C LYS A 400 -24.78 -8.29 -0.05
N ALA A 401 -24.55 -9.60 -0.11
CA ALA A 401 -25.40 -10.58 0.52
C ALA A 401 -24.96 -10.96 1.93
N PHE A 402 -23.65 -10.93 2.22
CA PHE A 402 -23.16 -10.95 3.60
C PHE A 402 -23.82 -9.81 4.40
N ASP A 403 -23.82 -8.59 3.86
CA ASP A 403 -24.33 -7.39 4.51
C ASP A 403 -25.87 -7.36 4.61
N LYS A 404 -26.59 -7.69 3.52
CA LYS A 404 -28.08 -7.74 3.53
C LYS A 404 -28.66 -8.87 4.37
N ILE A 405 -27.95 -10.00 4.50
CA ILE A 405 -28.45 -11.14 5.28
C ILE A 405 -28.08 -10.97 6.77
N CYS A 406 -26.90 -10.41 7.09
CA CYS A 406 -26.51 -10.09 8.46
C CYS A 406 -27.38 -9.01 9.13
N THR A 407 -28.01 -8.13 8.34
CA THR A 407 -28.92 -7.10 8.86
C THR A 407 -30.30 -7.64 9.27
N TYR A 408 -30.77 -8.74 8.68
CA TYR A 408 -32.10 -9.31 8.97
C TYR A 408 -32.07 -10.49 9.95
N ASN A 409 -31.00 -11.30 9.98
CA ASN A 409 -30.91 -12.47 10.85
C ASN A 409 -29.73 -12.36 11.84
N ARG A 410 -30.05 -12.07 13.10
CA ARG A 410 -29.06 -11.88 14.17
C ARG A 410 -28.17 -13.12 14.40
N TRP A 411 -28.74 -14.32 14.34
CA TRP A 411 -27.98 -15.55 14.53
C TRP A 411 -27.01 -15.80 13.38
N LYS A 412 -27.45 -15.54 12.15
CA LYS A 412 -26.58 -15.62 10.98
C LYS A 412 -25.41 -14.63 11.06
N ARG A 413 -25.65 -13.38 11.48
CA ARG A 413 -24.57 -12.42 11.72
C ARG A 413 -23.56 -12.93 12.75
N ARG A 414 -24.03 -13.48 13.87
CA ARG A 414 -23.15 -14.03 14.91
C ARG A 414 -22.29 -15.20 14.37
N THR A 415 -22.88 -16.13 13.62
CA THR A 415 -22.12 -17.24 13.03
C THR A 415 -21.14 -16.76 11.96
N ASP A 416 -21.57 -15.83 11.11
CA ASP A 416 -20.75 -15.26 10.04
C ASP A 416 -19.55 -14.48 10.61
N CYS A 417 -19.77 -13.62 11.61
CA CYS A 417 -18.69 -12.89 12.29
C CYS A 417 -17.75 -13.83 13.07
N LEU A 418 -18.24 -14.94 13.63
CA LEU A 418 -17.39 -15.92 14.31
C LEU A 418 -16.45 -16.60 13.32
N ILE A 419 -16.96 -17.06 12.18
CA ILE A 419 -16.13 -17.66 11.12
C ILE A 419 -15.16 -16.63 10.55
N ALA A 420 -15.62 -15.41 10.34
CA ALA A 420 -14.76 -14.35 9.86
C ALA A 420 -13.67 -13.95 10.87
N ALA A 421 -13.88 -14.13 12.18
CA ALA A 421 -12.84 -13.91 13.19
C ALA A 421 -11.66 -14.89 13.04
N PHE A 422 -11.94 -16.17 12.75
CA PHE A 422 -10.89 -17.15 12.43
C PHE A 422 -10.15 -16.79 11.14
N LEU A 423 -10.89 -16.40 10.11
CA LEU A 423 -10.29 -15.94 8.85
C LEU A 423 -9.45 -14.67 9.03
N LEU A 424 -9.90 -13.74 9.87
CA LEU A 424 -9.19 -12.51 10.19
C LEU A 424 -7.86 -12.80 10.90
N ALA A 425 -7.82 -13.78 11.80
CA ALA A 425 -6.58 -14.22 12.43
C ALA A 425 -5.57 -14.71 11.37
N ILE A 426 -6.00 -15.59 10.47
CA ILE A 426 -5.16 -16.12 9.37
C ILE A 426 -4.77 -14.99 8.40
N SER A 427 -5.66 -14.03 8.14
CA SER A 427 -5.42 -12.87 7.29
C SER A 427 -4.33 -11.97 7.88
N ALA A 428 -4.39 -11.69 9.18
CA ALA A 428 -3.36 -10.93 9.87
C ALA A 428 -2.00 -11.62 9.78
N ILE A 429 -1.93 -12.93 10.07
CA ILE A 429 -0.68 -13.71 9.97
C ILE A 429 -0.14 -13.72 8.56
N SER A 430 -1.01 -13.90 7.56
CA SER A 430 -0.62 -13.83 6.16
C SER A 430 0.08 -12.50 5.84
N ASN A 431 -0.46 -11.38 6.32
CA ASN A 431 0.17 -10.07 6.12
C ASN A 431 1.48 -9.89 6.91
N PHE A 432 1.63 -10.57 8.06
CA PHE A 432 2.91 -10.56 8.79
C PHE A 432 4.03 -11.25 7.99
N TYR A 433 3.74 -12.33 7.25
CA TYR A 433 4.72 -12.87 6.29
C TYR A 433 5.11 -11.81 5.25
N PHE A 434 4.14 -11.05 4.72
CA PHE A 434 4.39 -10.08 3.67
C PHE A 434 5.36 -8.97 4.08
N PHE A 435 5.07 -8.24 5.17
CA PHE A 435 5.85 -7.06 5.55
C PHE A 435 6.84 -7.27 6.71
N ALA A 436 6.80 -8.39 7.42
CA ALA A 436 7.72 -8.68 8.54
C ALA A 436 8.56 -9.96 8.34
N GLY A 437 8.37 -10.68 7.23
CA GLY A 437 9.20 -11.81 6.84
C GLY A 437 8.82 -13.15 7.47
N VAL A 438 9.61 -14.19 7.15
CA VAL A 438 9.31 -15.59 7.48
C VAL A 438 9.38 -15.86 8.98
N ASP A 439 10.38 -15.31 9.68
CA ASP A 439 10.57 -15.58 11.11
C ASP A 439 9.40 -15.08 11.96
N VAL A 440 8.97 -13.83 11.72
CA VAL A 440 7.82 -13.25 12.41
C VAL A 440 6.55 -14.03 12.06
N GLY A 441 6.28 -14.26 10.77
CA GLY A 441 5.11 -15.01 10.32
C GLY A 441 5.02 -16.41 10.95
N ASN A 442 6.14 -17.12 11.03
CA ASN A 442 6.22 -18.45 11.63
C ASN A 442 5.92 -18.43 13.14
N GLU A 443 6.39 -17.42 13.89
CA GLU A 443 6.12 -17.35 15.33
C GLU A 443 4.62 -17.13 15.60
N PHE A 444 3.95 -16.26 14.84
CA PHE A 444 2.50 -16.10 14.94
C PHE A 444 1.75 -17.37 14.53
N PHE A 445 2.18 -18.02 13.44
CA PHE A 445 1.56 -19.25 12.98
C PHE A 445 1.71 -20.38 13.99
N LYS A 446 2.89 -20.54 14.58
CA LYS A 446 3.17 -21.49 15.68
C LYS A 446 2.27 -21.20 16.89
N ARG A 447 2.09 -19.93 17.25
CA ARG A 447 1.26 -19.53 18.42
C ARG A 447 -0.20 -19.96 18.28
N LEU A 448 -0.74 -20.03 17.06
CA LEU A 448 -2.11 -20.51 16.82
C LEU A 448 -2.34 -21.96 17.29
N PHE A 449 -1.28 -22.77 17.38
CA PHE A 449 -1.39 -24.18 17.78
C PHE A 449 -0.84 -24.45 19.19
N SER A 450 -0.01 -23.56 19.74
CA SER A 450 0.62 -23.78 21.05
C SER A 450 -0.10 -23.12 22.23
N ASP A 451 -0.86 -22.04 22.03
CA ASP A 451 -1.52 -21.28 23.11
C ASP A 451 -3.05 -21.30 23.00
N CYS A 452 -3.67 -22.44 23.31
CA CYS A 452 -5.12 -22.61 23.21
C CYS A 452 -5.92 -21.54 23.99
N TYR A 453 -5.44 -21.15 25.17
CA TYR A 453 -6.12 -20.16 26.01
C TYR A 453 -6.00 -18.75 25.42
N GLY A 454 -4.79 -18.35 25.02
CA GLY A 454 -4.56 -17.07 24.35
C GLY A 454 -5.34 -16.96 23.03
N ASN A 455 -5.38 -18.04 22.25
CA ASN A 455 -6.13 -18.10 20.99
C ASN A 455 -7.64 -18.00 21.21
N PHE A 456 -8.19 -18.59 22.29
CA PHE A 456 -9.61 -18.42 22.62
C PHE A 456 -9.95 -16.95 22.90
N ILE A 457 -9.12 -16.25 23.67
CA ILE A 457 -9.27 -14.81 23.95
C ILE A 457 -9.13 -14.01 22.65
N LEU A 458 -8.13 -14.30 21.83
CA LEU A 458 -7.91 -13.66 20.53
C LEU A 458 -9.17 -13.73 19.66
N ILE A 459 -9.77 -14.92 19.50
CA ILE A 459 -10.94 -15.11 18.66
C ILE A 459 -12.14 -14.32 19.19
N ILE A 460 -12.34 -14.22 20.51
CA ILE A 460 -13.40 -13.37 21.09
C ILE A 460 -13.18 -11.89 20.73
N ILE A 461 -11.94 -11.41 20.81
CA ILE A 461 -11.59 -10.03 20.49
C ILE A 461 -11.78 -9.75 19.00
N LEU A 462 -11.30 -10.65 18.13
CA LEU A 462 -11.47 -10.54 16.69
C LEU A 462 -12.94 -10.65 16.28
N TYR A 463 -13.74 -11.47 16.96
CA TYR A 463 -15.18 -11.52 16.78
C TYR A 463 -15.84 -10.17 17.08
N CYS A 464 -15.42 -9.48 18.15
CA CYS A 464 -15.87 -8.11 18.43
C CYS A 464 -15.49 -7.14 17.30
N CYS A 465 -14.28 -7.24 16.77
CA CYS A 465 -13.85 -6.47 15.60
C CYS A 465 -14.74 -6.73 14.38
N CYS A 466 -15.01 -8.00 14.05
CA CYS A 466 -15.92 -8.38 12.96
C CYS A 466 -17.32 -7.78 13.16
N GLN A 467 -17.88 -7.89 14.36
CA GLN A 467 -19.20 -7.33 14.67
C GLN A 467 -19.27 -5.82 14.46
N VAL A 468 -18.26 -5.08 14.92
CA VAL A 468 -18.15 -3.63 14.75
C VAL A 468 -17.97 -3.27 13.28
N SER A 469 -17.08 -3.97 12.58
CA SER A 469 -16.80 -3.75 11.16
C SER A 469 -18.05 -3.96 10.30
N THR A 470 -18.83 -5.02 10.55
CA THR A 470 -20.11 -5.27 9.86
C THR A 470 -21.14 -4.16 10.13
N GLU A 471 -21.23 -3.63 11.36
CA GLU A 471 -22.13 -2.50 11.65
C GLU A 471 -21.71 -1.21 10.94
N LEU A 472 -20.42 -0.89 10.98
CA LEU A 472 -19.92 0.34 10.34
C LEU A 472 -20.18 0.33 8.84
N LYS A 473 -20.07 -0.85 8.22
CA LYS A 473 -20.36 -1.05 6.80
C LYS A 473 -21.85 -0.89 6.49
N SER A 474 -22.74 -1.48 7.29
CA SER A 474 -24.19 -1.32 7.09
C SER A 474 -24.64 0.14 7.20
N ILE A 475 -24.06 0.89 8.14
CA ILE A 475 -24.31 2.34 8.29
C ILE A 475 -23.82 3.11 7.05
N GLN A 476 -22.65 2.76 6.52
CA GLN A 476 -22.11 3.41 5.30
C GLN A 476 -23.01 3.14 4.09
N ASP A 477 -23.43 1.90 3.89
CA ASP A 477 -24.30 1.51 2.79
C ASP A 477 -25.69 2.13 2.89
N SER A 478 -26.19 2.44 4.10
CA SER A 478 -27.47 3.12 4.29
C SER A 478 -27.45 4.63 3.99
N LYS A 479 -26.26 5.24 3.91
CA LYS A 479 -26.06 6.67 3.64
C LYS A 479 -25.75 6.97 2.17
N MET A 480 -25.52 5.92 1.38
CA MET A 480 -25.37 5.97 -0.08
C MET A 480 -26.70 5.65 -0.74
#